data_AF-Q9XBM8-F1
#
_entry.id   AF-Q9XBM8-F1
#
_cell.length_a   1.000
_cell.length_b   1.000
_cell.length_c   1.000
_cell.angle_alpha   90.00
_cell.angle_beta   90.00
_cell.angle_gamma   90.00
#
_symmetry.space_group_name_H-M   'P 1'
#
loop_
_entity.id
_entity.type
_entity.pdbx_description
1 polymer ?
#
loop_
_entity_poly.entity_id
_entity_poly.type
_entity_poly.pdbx_seq_one_letter_code
_entity_poly.pdbx_strand_id
1 'polypeptide(L)'
;APADNTVNIKTFDKVKNAFGDGLSQSAEGTFTFPADVTAVKTIKMFIKNECPNKTCDEWDRYANVYVKNKTTGEWYEIGRFITPYWVGTEKLPRGLEIDVTDFKSLLSGNTELKIYTETWLAKGREYSVDFDIVYGTPDYKYSAVVPVVQYNKSSIDGVPYGKAHTLALKKNIQLPTNTEKAYLRTTISGWGHAKPYDAGSRGCAEWCFRTHTIAINNSNTFQHQLGALGCSANPINNQSPGNWTPDRAGWCPGMAVPTRIDVLNNSLIGSTFSYEYKFQNWTNNGTNGDAFYAISSFVIAKSNTPISAPVVTN
;
A
#
# COMPACT_ATOMS: atom_id res chain seq x y z
N ALA A 1 3.96 -35.07 7.76
CA ALA A 1 4.30 -33.63 7.90
C ALA A 1 3.42 -33.06 9.00
N PRO A 2 3.89 -32.12 9.84
CA PRO A 2 2.98 -31.37 10.71
C PRO A 2 1.91 -30.72 9.81
N ALA A 3 0.64 -30.73 10.25
CA ALA A 3 -0.45 -30.17 9.47
C ALA A 3 -0.19 -28.67 9.20
N ASP A 4 -0.52 -28.22 7.98
CA ASP A 4 -0.64 -26.80 7.68
C ASP A 4 -1.55 -26.17 8.75
N ASN A 5 -1.02 -25.24 9.53
CA ASN A 5 -1.76 -24.55 10.58
C ASN A 5 -1.84 -23.06 10.28
N THR A 6 -2.88 -22.43 10.82
CA THR A 6 -3.09 -20.99 10.73
C THR A 6 -3.05 -20.42 12.14
N VAL A 7 -2.22 -19.39 12.34
CA VAL A 7 -2.13 -18.63 13.58
C VAL A 7 -2.72 -17.25 13.32
N ASN A 8 -3.72 -16.85 14.11
CA ASN A 8 -4.26 -15.48 14.09
C ASN A 8 -3.53 -14.62 15.13
N ILE A 9 -3.00 -13.47 14.72
CA ILE A 9 -2.34 -12.48 15.58
C ILE A 9 -3.18 -11.21 15.59
N LYS A 10 -3.76 -10.87 16.75
CA LYS A 10 -4.45 -9.59 16.97
C LYS A 10 -3.44 -8.53 17.40
N THR A 11 -3.51 -7.35 16.80
CA THR A 11 -2.60 -6.25 17.11
C THR A 11 -3.38 -5.03 17.61
N PHE A 12 -3.71 -4.09 16.73
CA PHE A 12 -4.55 -2.95 17.08
C PHE A 12 -5.95 -3.44 17.44
N ASP A 13 -6.46 -3.01 18.60
CA ASP A 13 -7.81 -3.28 19.07
C ASP A 13 -8.50 -1.94 19.31
N LYS A 14 -9.42 -1.57 18.40
CA LYS A 14 -10.18 -0.31 18.44
C LYS A 14 -9.34 0.93 18.70
N VAL A 15 -8.18 1.03 18.04
CA VAL A 15 -7.36 2.24 18.11
C VAL A 15 -7.96 3.33 17.25
N LYS A 16 -7.88 4.57 17.71
CA LYS A 16 -8.47 5.72 17.02
C LYS A 16 -7.41 6.56 16.33
N ASN A 17 -7.63 6.87 15.06
CA ASN A 17 -6.93 7.94 14.34
C ASN A 17 -7.87 9.13 14.25
N ALA A 18 -7.48 10.31 14.73
CA ALA A 18 -8.33 11.49 14.77
C ALA A 18 -7.49 12.78 14.69
N PHE A 19 -8.16 13.91 14.41
CA PHE A 19 -7.50 15.21 14.31
C PHE A 19 -8.11 16.21 15.30
N GLY A 20 -7.26 16.89 16.06
CA GLY A 20 -7.65 17.86 17.09
C GLY A 20 -6.65 17.86 18.26
N ASP A 21 -6.84 18.76 19.23
CA ASP A 21 -5.95 18.87 20.39
C ASP A 21 -5.90 17.55 21.17
N GLY A 22 -4.68 17.06 21.43
CA GLY A 22 -4.46 15.79 22.12
C GLY A 22 -4.84 14.54 21.33
N LEU A 23 -5.19 14.67 20.05
CA LEU A 23 -5.49 13.56 19.13
C LEU A 23 -4.34 13.33 18.16
N SER A 24 -4.30 12.15 17.55
CA SER A 24 -3.29 11.77 16.56
C SER A 24 -3.91 11.10 15.35
N GLN A 25 -3.47 11.48 14.15
CA GLN A 25 -3.88 10.87 12.89
C GLN A 25 -3.29 9.46 12.68
N SER A 26 -2.37 9.04 13.55
CA SER A 26 -1.81 7.69 13.57
C SER A 26 -1.78 7.08 14.96
N ALA A 27 -1.82 5.75 15.00
CA ALA A 27 -1.58 4.95 16.19
C ALA A 27 -0.45 3.97 15.92
N GLU A 28 0.46 3.81 16.87
CA GLU A 28 1.63 2.94 16.79
C GLU A 28 1.60 1.96 17.97
N GLY A 29 2.15 0.76 17.78
CA GLY A 29 2.21 -0.25 18.83
C GLY A 29 3.19 -1.37 18.51
N THR A 30 3.73 -2.02 19.54
CA THR A 30 4.58 -3.20 19.40
C THR A 30 3.81 -4.46 19.75
N PHE A 31 3.85 -5.44 18.86
CA PHE A 31 3.08 -6.68 18.98
C PHE A 31 3.96 -7.90 18.74
N THR A 32 3.64 -9.02 19.38
CA THR A 32 4.44 -10.25 19.28
C THR A 32 3.91 -11.12 18.14
N PHE A 33 4.72 -11.27 17.10
CA PHE A 33 4.55 -12.25 16.04
C PHE A 33 5.41 -13.50 16.32
N PRO A 34 5.07 -14.68 15.75
CA PRO A 34 5.96 -15.82 15.76
C PRO A 34 7.35 -15.46 15.21
N ALA A 35 8.41 -15.92 15.88
CA ALA A 35 9.78 -15.57 15.49
C ALA A 35 10.23 -16.31 14.22
N ASP A 36 9.85 -17.58 14.07
CA ASP A 36 10.20 -18.38 12.89
C ASP A 36 9.18 -18.14 11.76
N VAL A 37 9.69 -17.64 10.64
CA VAL A 37 8.92 -17.34 9.42
C VAL A 37 9.34 -18.20 8.23
N THR A 38 10.19 -19.21 8.46
CA THR A 38 10.76 -20.05 7.38
C THR A 38 9.73 -20.99 6.75
N ALA A 39 8.72 -21.40 7.51
CA ALA A 39 7.57 -22.18 7.04
C ALA A 39 6.33 -21.31 6.74
N VAL A 40 6.44 -19.97 6.81
CA VAL A 40 5.31 -19.10 6.48
C VAL A 40 5.09 -19.08 4.97
N LYS A 41 3.89 -19.50 4.56
CA LYS A 41 3.41 -19.52 3.19
C LYS A 41 2.63 -18.26 2.84
N THR A 42 1.79 -17.77 3.75
CA THR A 42 0.94 -16.60 3.52
C THR A 42 0.74 -15.82 4.81
N ILE A 43 0.69 -14.49 4.71
CA ILE A 43 0.21 -13.61 5.77
C ILE A 43 -0.88 -12.70 5.18
N LYS A 44 -2.10 -12.82 5.70
CA LYS A 44 -3.22 -11.94 5.38
C LYS A 44 -3.44 -10.95 6.50
N MET A 45 -3.41 -9.66 6.20
CA MET A 45 -3.79 -8.60 7.12
C MET A 45 -5.27 -8.27 6.92
N PHE A 46 -5.99 -8.14 8.03
CA PHE A 46 -7.39 -7.78 8.05
C PHE A 46 -7.58 -6.49 8.83
N ILE A 47 -8.27 -5.52 8.23
CA ILE A 47 -8.51 -4.20 8.81
C ILE A 47 -10.01 -4.01 8.97
N LYS A 48 -10.47 -4.02 10.21
CA LYS A 48 -11.83 -3.64 10.57
C LYS A 48 -11.85 -2.17 10.91
N ASN A 49 -12.78 -1.44 10.32
CA ASN A 49 -13.06 -0.07 10.69
C ASN A 49 -14.44 0.01 11.34
N GLU A 50 -14.47 0.34 12.62
CA GLU A 50 -15.68 0.51 13.39
C GLU A 50 -16.21 1.95 13.23
N CYS A 51 -17.35 2.11 12.57
CA CYS A 51 -18.07 3.39 12.47
C CYS A 51 -19.60 3.19 12.60
N PRO A 52 -20.08 2.75 13.77
CA PRO A 52 -21.51 2.66 14.02
C PRO A 52 -22.12 4.06 14.05
N ASN A 53 -23.40 4.20 13.65
CA ASN A 53 -24.19 5.42 13.87
C ASN A 53 -23.55 6.75 13.40
N LYS A 54 -22.71 6.72 12.34
CA LYS A 54 -22.05 7.90 11.76
C LYS A 54 -21.14 8.66 12.76
N THR A 55 -20.52 7.93 13.69
CA THR A 55 -19.65 8.50 14.74
C THR A 55 -18.21 8.78 14.29
N CYS A 56 -17.84 8.38 13.08
CA CYS A 56 -16.53 8.62 12.48
C CYS A 56 -16.52 9.85 11.54
N ASP A 57 -15.32 10.24 11.09
CA ASP A 57 -15.10 11.12 9.94
C ASP A 57 -15.70 10.48 8.68
N GLU A 58 -16.78 11.07 8.18
CA GLU A 58 -17.63 10.50 7.14
C GLU A 58 -17.00 10.44 5.75
N TRP A 59 -15.86 11.08 5.54
CA TRP A 59 -15.21 11.15 4.23
C TRP A 59 -14.45 9.87 3.89
N ASP A 60 -14.19 9.67 2.61
CA ASP A 60 -13.35 8.62 2.05
C ASP A 60 -11.87 9.00 2.17
N ARG A 61 -11.31 8.77 3.36
CA ARG A 61 -9.94 9.16 3.71
C ARG A 61 -8.93 8.16 3.18
N TYR A 62 -7.78 8.68 2.76
CA TYR A 62 -6.55 7.90 2.62
C TYR A 62 -6.17 7.29 3.98
N ALA A 63 -5.86 6.00 3.98
CA ALA A 63 -5.37 5.30 5.16
C ALA A 63 -4.40 4.18 4.78
N ASN A 64 -3.46 3.87 5.67
CA ASN A 64 -2.48 2.81 5.44
C ASN A 64 -1.91 2.24 6.73
N VAL A 65 -1.28 1.07 6.58
CA VAL A 65 -0.61 0.34 7.65
C VAL A 65 0.86 0.19 7.30
N TYR A 66 1.72 0.39 8.29
CA TYR A 66 3.16 0.22 8.18
C TYR A 66 3.70 -0.83 9.16
N VAL A 67 4.82 -1.45 8.78
CA VAL A 67 5.70 -2.21 9.67
C VAL A 67 7.03 -1.49 9.79
N LYS A 68 7.63 -1.49 10.99
CA LYS A 68 8.94 -0.87 11.21
C LYS A 68 10.05 -1.87 10.89
N ASN A 69 11.03 -1.43 10.12
CA ASN A 69 12.28 -2.16 9.97
C ASN A 69 13.05 -2.10 11.30
N LYS A 70 13.27 -3.26 11.92
CA LYS A 70 13.88 -3.39 13.26
C LYS A 70 15.32 -2.85 13.32
N THR A 71 16.03 -2.86 12.20
CA THR A 71 17.44 -2.43 12.12
C THR A 71 17.55 -0.95 11.79
N THR A 72 16.78 -0.46 10.81
CA THR A 72 16.90 0.93 10.32
C THR A 72 15.93 1.90 11.01
N GLY A 73 14.89 1.40 11.67
CA GLY A 73 13.80 2.20 12.24
C GLY A 73 12.81 2.76 11.20
N GLU A 74 13.01 2.45 9.92
CA GLU A 74 12.19 2.96 8.81
C GLU A 74 10.82 2.29 8.73
N TRP A 75 9.78 3.05 8.37
CA TRP A 75 8.41 2.55 8.23
C TRP A 75 8.11 2.10 6.79
N TYR A 76 7.79 0.83 6.60
CA TYR A 76 7.41 0.25 5.30
C TYR A 76 5.90 0.10 5.21
N GLU A 77 5.28 0.72 4.21
CA GLU A 77 3.84 0.58 3.97
C GLU A 77 3.52 -0.81 3.47
N ILE A 78 2.78 -1.59 4.28
CA ILE A 78 2.43 -2.97 3.95
C ILE A 78 1.07 -3.09 3.27
N GLY A 79 0.18 -2.12 3.49
CA GLY A 79 -1.13 -2.05 2.87
C GLY A 79 -1.73 -0.66 2.95
N ARG A 80 -2.53 -0.31 1.93
CA ARG A 80 -3.24 0.96 1.83
C ARG A 80 -4.70 0.71 1.47
N PHE A 81 -5.58 1.55 1.99
CA PHE A 81 -7.01 1.51 1.71
C PHE A 81 -7.59 2.91 1.74
N ILE A 82 -8.79 3.05 1.17
CA ILE A 82 -9.59 4.27 1.29
C ILE A 82 -10.78 3.93 2.18
N THR A 83 -11.02 4.73 3.23
CA THR A 83 -12.16 4.49 4.12
C THR A 83 -13.48 4.61 3.34
N PRO A 84 -14.53 3.86 3.70
CA PRO A 84 -15.84 4.04 3.06
C PRO A 84 -16.47 5.35 3.50
N TYR A 85 -17.28 5.99 2.66
CA TYR A 85 -18.07 7.14 3.11
C TYR A 85 -19.07 6.72 4.19
N TRP A 86 -19.23 7.54 5.24
CA TRP A 86 -20.25 7.47 6.29
C TRP A 86 -20.29 6.22 7.19
N VAL A 87 -19.74 5.09 6.75
CA VAL A 87 -19.85 3.79 7.42
C VAL A 87 -18.47 3.21 7.67
N GLY A 88 -18.43 2.06 8.35
CA GLY A 88 -17.22 1.29 8.56
C GLY A 88 -17.11 0.15 7.54
N THR A 89 -16.39 -0.89 7.93
CA THR A 89 -16.26 -2.12 7.13
C THR A 89 -17.21 -3.23 7.59
N GLU A 90 -18.31 -2.91 8.28
CA GLU A 90 -19.19 -3.91 8.90
C GLU A 90 -19.86 -4.87 7.89
N LYS A 91 -19.92 -4.49 6.61
CA LYS A 91 -20.36 -5.38 5.52
C LYS A 91 -19.38 -6.52 5.22
N LEU A 92 -18.13 -6.40 5.67
CA LEU A 92 -17.08 -7.40 5.56
C LEU A 92 -16.80 -7.97 6.96
N PRO A 93 -17.23 -9.20 7.29
CA PRO A 93 -17.14 -9.72 8.66
C PRO A 93 -15.70 -9.76 9.23
N ARG A 94 -14.70 -9.98 8.37
CA ARG A 94 -13.27 -9.93 8.73
C ARG A 94 -12.64 -8.55 8.48
N GLY A 95 -13.34 -7.60 7.86
CA GLY A 95 -12.78 -6.33 7.42
C GLY A 95 -12.17 -6.39 6.02
N LEU A 96 -11.43 -5.34 5.65
CA LEU A 96 -10.66 -5.29 4.40
C LEU A 96 -9.45 -6.23 4.50
N GLU A 97 -9.27 -7.09 3.51
CA GLU A 97 -8.14 -8.03 3.44
C GLU A 97 -7.03 -7.49 2.52
N ILE A 98 -5.78 -7.56 2.98
CA ILE A 98 -4.58 -7.24 2.19
C ILE A 98 -3.54 -8.35 2.42
N ASP A 99 -2.99 -8.90 1.33
CA ASP A 99 -1.85 -9.82 1.42
C ASP A 99 -0.55 -9.07 1.71
N VAL A 100 0.08 -9.42 2.83
CA VAL A 100 1.32 -8.80 3.33
C VAL A 100 2.45 -9.82 3.46
N THR A 101 2.35 -10.96 2.76
CA THR A 101 3.35 -12.05 2.79
C THR A 101 4.75 -11.57 2.42
N ASP A 102 4.84 -10.56 1.54
CA ASP A 102 6.11 -9.94 1.12
C ASP A 102 6.92 -9.39 2.30
N PHE A 103 6.26 -9.07 3.42
CA PHE A 103 6.86 -8.50 4.62
C PHE A 103 7.07 -9.52 5.74
N LYS A 104 6.98 -10.83 5.47
CA LYS A 104 7.14 -11.88 6.50
C LYS A 104 8.46 -11.78 7.28
N SER A 105 9.54 -11.31 6.65
CA SER A 105 10.83 -11.09 7.34
C SER A 105 10.76 -9.99 8.40
N LEU A 106 9.86 -9.02 8.25
CA LEU A 106 9.64 -7.92 9.21
C LEU A 106 8.55 -8.25 10.23
N LEU A 107 7.58 -9.11 9.88
CA LEU A 107 6.49 -9.56 10.75
C LEU A 107 6.90 -10.78 11.60
N SER A 108 7.97 -10.60 12.38
CA SER A 108 8.63 -11.67 13.17
C SER A 108 9.04 -11.17 14.55
N GLY A 109 8.73 -11.93 15.62
CA GLY A 109 9.00 -11.51 16.99
C GLY A 109 8.28 -10.20 17.37
N ASN A 110 8.85 -9.44 18.31
CA ASN A 110 8.29 -8.14 18.71
C ASN A 110 8.44 -7.13 17.56
N THR A 111 7.31 -6.75 16.97
CA THR A 111 7.24 -5.97 15.74
C THR A 111 6.39 -4.73 15.96
N GLU A 112 6.95 -3.57 15.62
CA GLU A 112 6.25 -2.30 15.71
C GLU A 112 5.42 -2.07 14.43
N LEU A 113 4.16 -1.75 14.61
CA LEU A 113 3.21 -1.42 13.54
C LEU A 113 2.70 0.01 13.72
N LYS A 114 2.27 0.61 12.62
CA LYS A 114 1.57 1.89 12.60
C LYS A 114 0.35 1.81 11.71
N ILE A 115 -0.78 2.34 12.15
CA ILE A 115 -1.95 2.62 11.30
C ILE A 115 -2.18 4.13 11.26
N TYR A 116 -2.35 4.67 10.07
CA TYR A 116 -2.57 6.10 9.81
C TYR A 116 -3.85 6.29 9.00
N THR A 117 -4.54 7.39 9.28
CA THR A 117 -5.66 7.90 8.48
C THR A 117 -5.50 9.40 8.29
N GLU A 118 -5.63 9.88 7.06
CA GLU A 118 -5.66 11.30 6.72
C GLU A 118 -7.01 11.94 7.08
N THR A 119 -7.42 11.79 8.33
CA THR A 119 -8.65 12.36 8.88
C THR A 119 -8.40 13.78 9.36
N TRP A 120 -9.36 14.67 9.17
CA TRP A 120 -9.28 16.07 9.60
C TRP A 120 -10.38 16.42 10.60
N LEU A 121 -11.03 15.41 11.18
CA LEU A 121 -12.11 15.56 12.16
C LEU A 121 -11.76 14.86 13.47
N ALA A 122 -12.18 15.45 14.60
CA ALA A 122 -12.01 14.85 15.92
C ALA A 122 -12.79 13.53 16.09
N LYS A 123 -13.85 13.34 15.29
CA LYS A 123 -14.56 12.06 15.16
C LYS A 123 -13.62 10.93 14.74
N GLY A 124 -12.68 11.20 13.84
CA GLY A 124 -11.65 10.25 13.44
C GLY A 124 -12.18 8.95 12.84
N ARG A 125 -11.36 7.91 12.86
CA ARG A 125 -11.71 6.53 12.49
C ARG A 125 -11.13 5.57 13.52
N GLU A 126 -11.89 4.56 13.89
CA GLU A 126 -11.48 3.51 14.82
C GLU A 126 -11.18 2.22 14.06
N TYR A 127 -10.13 1.50 14.45
CA TYR A 127 -9.72 0.29 13.76
C TYR A 127 -9.30 -0.83 14.70
N SER A 128 -9.67 -2.05 14.31
CA SER A 128 -9.04 -3.28 14.79
C SER A 128 -8.28 -3.95 13.64
N VAL A 129 -7.05 -4.41 13.89
CA VAL A 129 -6.21 -5.07 12.88
C VAL A 129 -5.74 -6.42 13.41
N ASP A 130 -5.88 -7.44 12.57
CA ASP A 130 -5.40 -8.78 12.86
C ASP A 130 -4.79 -9.46 11.62
N PHE A 131 -3.97 -10.47 11.85
CA PHE A 131 -3.19 -11.15 10.80
C PHE A 131 -3.40 -12.66 10.87
N ASP A 132 -3.75 -13.29 9.76
CA ASP A 132 -3.71 -14.75 9.62
C ASP A 132 -2.36 -15.16 9.00
N ILE A 133 -1.56 -15.88 9.78
CA ILE A 133 -0.29 -16.47 9.35
C ILE A 133 -0.54 -17.93 9.03
N VAL A 134 -0.44 -18.27 7.75
CA VAL A 134 -0.62 -19.63 7.25
C VAL A 134 0.74 -20.27 7.05
N TYR A 135 0.99 -21.36 7.77
CA TYR A 135 2.19 -22.17 7.66
C TYR A 135 2.00 -23.31 6.66
N GLY A 136 3.09 -23.69 6.03
CA GLY A 136 3.19 -24.82 5.10
C GLY A 136 4.57 -24.85 4.46
N THR A 137 4.65 -25.28 3.21
CA THR A 137 5.90 -25.23 2.43
C THR A 137 5.88 -24.03 1.47
N PRO A 138 6.58 -22.92 1.76
CA PRO A 138 6.74 -21.84 0.77
C PRO A 138 7.69 -22.25 -0.34
N ASP A 139 7.51 -21.68 -1.54
CA ASP A 139 8.42 -21.91 -2.69
C ASP A 139 9.89 -21.58 -2.36
N TYR A 140 10.09 -20.64 -1.43
CA TYR A 140 11.40 -20.21 -0.95
C TYR A 140 11.37 -20.01 0.57
N LYS A 141 12.33 -20.62 1.24
CA LYS A 141 12.47 -20.56 2.71
C LYS A 141 12.73 -19.15 3.23
N TYR A 142 13.51 -18.35 2.52
CA TYR A 142 13.91 -17.00 2.93
C TYR A 142 13.44 -15.94 1.94
N SER A 143 13.14 -14.75 2.46
CA SER A 143 12.78 -13.57 1.68
C SER A 143 13.26 -12.31 2.37
N ALA A 144 13.66 -11.32 1.59
CA ALA A 144 13.98 -9.98 2.06
C ALA A 144 13.27 -8.93 1.20
N VAL A 145 12.96 -7.78 1.80
CA VAL A 145 12.20 -6.70 1.18
C VAL A 145 12.81 -5.36 1.58
N VAL A 146 12.88 -4.43 0.64
CA VAL A 146 13.34 -3.04 0.86
C VAL A 146 12.54 -2.09 -0.04
N PRO A 147 12.19 -0.88 0.41
CA PRO A 147 11.58 0.12 -0.44
C PRO A 147 12.55 0.59 -1.52
N VAL A 148 12.03 0.73 -2.73
CA VAL A 148 12.67 1.46 -3.83
C VAL A 148 12.31 2.95 -3.73
N VAL A 149 11.02 3.24 -3.53
CA VAL A 149 10.49 4.58 -3.27
C VAL A 149 9.30 4.51 -2.32
N GLN A 150 9.15 5.53 -1.46
CA GLN A 150 7.98 5.74 -0.60
C GLN A 150 7.63 7.23 -0.52
N TYR A 151 6.63 7.64 -1.29
CA TYR A 151 6.00 8.97 -1.24
C TYR A 151 4.53 8.77 -0.87
N ASN A 152 4.30 8.40 0.40
CA ASN A 152 3.04 7.81 0.85
C ASN A 152 2.65 8.20 2.29
N LYS A 153 3.22 9.28 2.83
CA LYS A 153 2.91 9.75 4.19
C LYS A 153 1.44 10.17 4.32
N SER A 154 0.88 10.75 3.26
CA SER A 154 -0.52 11.10 3.06
C SER A 154 -0.84 11.04 1.56
N SER A 155 -2.08 11.31 1.17
CA SER A 155 -2.44 11.41 -0.24
C SER A 155 -1.73 12.57 -0.96
N ILE A 156 -1.54 13.70 -0.28
CA ILE A 156 -0.92 14.92 -0.82
C ILE A 156 0.60 15.00 -0.63
N ASP A 157 1.18 14.14 0.23
CA ASP A 157 2.63 13.87 0.27
C ASP A 157 3.08 12.91 -0.85
N GLY A 158 2.16 12.52 -1.73
CA GLY A 158 2.47 11.81 -2.96
C GLY A 158 3.31 12.64 -3.93
N VAL A 159 3.78 11.99 -4.99
CA VAL A 159 4.56 12.71 -6.01
C VAL A 159 3.65 13.66 -6.79
N PRO A 160 4.00 14.96 -6.91
CA PRO A 160 3.22 15.90 -7.71
C PRO A 160 3.09 15.43 -9.16
N TYR A 161 1.87 15.47 -9.70
CA TYR A 161 1.58 15.03 -11.05
C TYR A 161 1.30 16.23 -11.97
N GLY A 162 1.93 16.24 -13.14
CA GLY A 162 1.79 17.30 -14.14
C GLY A 162 2.45 18.63 -13.79
N LYS A 163 3.35 18.65 -12.81
CA LYS A 163 4.24 19.78 -12.49
C LYS A 163 5.67 19.27 -12.32
N ALA A 164 6.64 20.16 -12.48
CA ALA A 164 8.04 19.84 -12.17
C ALA A 164 8.20 19.59 -10.66
N HIS A 165 9.05 18.63 -10.31
CA HIS A 165 9.41 18.30 -8.92
C HIS A 165 10.82 17.71 -8.87
N THR A 166 11.41 17.65 -7.67
CA THR A 166 12.77 17.10 -7.45
C THR A 166 12.77 15.68 -6.89
N LEU A 167 11.59 15.10 -6.64
CA LEU A 167 11.46 13.73 -6.11
C LEU A 167 12.03 12.69 -7.09
N ALA A 168 12.86 11.79 -6.56
CA ALA A 168 13.53 10.76 -7.33
C ALA A 168 12.61 9.54 -7.52
N LEU A 169 12.16 9.34 -8.76
CA LEU A 169 11.48 8.13 -9.21
C LEU A 169 12.42 7.14 -9.92
N LYS A 170 13.68 7.53 -10.11
CA LYS A 170 14.76 6.71 -10.64
C LYS A 170 15.70 6.30 -9.52
N LYS A 171 16.05 5.02 -9.47
CA LYS A 171 16.94 4.39 -8.48
C LYS A 171 17.80 3.33 -9.15
N ASN A 172 18.88 2.93 -8.49
CA ASN A 172 19.60 1.71 -8.81
C ASN A 172 19.26 0.65 -7.76
N ILE A 173 19.04 -0.59 -8.22
CA ILE A 173 18.73 -1.74 -7.36
C ILE A 173 19.81 -2.80 -7.59
N GLN A 174 20.41 -3.29 -6.51
CA GLN A 174 21.35 -4.40 -6.52
C GLN A 174 20.71 -5.62 -5.85
N LEU A 175 20.53 -6.70 -6.61
CA LEU A 175 20.02 -7.97 -6.06
C LEU A 175 21.17 -8.82 -5.51
N PRO A 176 20.99 -9.50 -4.36
CA PRO A 176 21.95 -10.50 -3.88
C PRO A 176 22.23 -11.58 -4.93
N THR A 177 23.45 -12.08 -4.98
CA THR A 177 23.86 -13.13 -5.93
C THR A 177 23.16 -14.46 -5.71
N ASN A 178 22.71 -14.75 -4.49
CA ASN A 178 21.95 -15.93 -4.14
C ASN A 178 20.42 -15.75 -4.27
N THR A 179 19.96 -14.68 -4.92
CA THR A 179 18.55 -14.51 -5.27
C THR A 179 18.11 -15.61 -6.24
N GLU A 180 16.98 -16.26 -5.97
CA GLU A 180 16.37 -17.26 -6.86
C GLU A 180 15.09 -16.74 -7.53
N LYS A 181 14.41 -15.78 -6.89
CA LYS A 181 13.27 -15.05 -7.46
C LYS A 181 13.25 -13.62 -6.94
N ALA A 182 12.98 -12.67 -7.83
CA ALA A 182 12.77 -11.29 -7.46
C ALA A 182 11.54 -10.69 -8.14
N TYR A 183 10.92 -9.72 -7.48
CA TYR A 183 9.79 -8.98 -8.04
C TYR A 183 9.65 -7.62 -7.34
N LEU A 184 8.91 -6.73 -7.99
CA LEU A 184 8.50 -5.46 -7.41
C LEU A 184 7.09 -5.60 -6.82
N ARG A 185 6.84 -4.88 -5.72
CA ARG A 185 5.51 -4.70 -5.14
C ARG A 185 5.19 -3.22 -5.14
N THR A 186 4.15 -2.80 -5.87
CA THR A 186 3.76 -1.39 -5.96
C THR A 186 2.32 -1.16 -5.48
N THR A 187 2.13 -0.10 -4.69
CA THR A 187 0.81 0.44 -4.34
C THR A 187 0.77 1.92 -4.70
N ILE A 188 -0.17 2.30 -5.57
CA ILE A 188 -0.32 3.66 -6.08
C ILE A 188 -1.78 4.09 -6.12
N SER A 189 -2.07 5.31 -5.69
CA SER A 189 -3.40 5.93 -5.71
C SER A 189 -3.27 7.43 -6.02
N GLY A 190 -4.11 7.93 -6.94
CA GLY A 190 -4.12 9.34 -7.33
C GLY A 190 -5.09 10.18 -6.49
N TRP A 191 -4.72 11.43 -6.23
CA TRP A 191 -5.52 12.42 -5.51
C TRP A 191 -5.68 13.71 -6.31
N GLY A 192 -6.78 14.42 -6.07
CA GLY A 192 -7.09 15.71 -6.68
C GLY A 192 -7.94 15.62 -7.94
N HIS A 193 -8.48 16.78 -8.33
CA HIS A 193 -9.29 16.98 -9.53
C HIS A 193 -8.74 18.13 -10.39
N ALA A 194 -7.42 18.15 -10.55
CA ALA A 194 -6.71 19.18 -11.29
C ALA A 194 -7.07 19.20 -12.78
N LYS A 195 -6.97 20.41 -13.37
CA LYS A 195 -7.21 20.70 -14.78
C LYS A 195 -5.91 20.70 -15.58
N PRO A 196 -5.96 20.45 -16.91
CA PRO A 196 -7.15 20.27 -17.74
C PRO A 196 -7.84 18.92 -17.49
N TYR A 197 -9.17 18.93 -17.57
CA TYR A 197 -9.98 17.72 -17.46
C TYR A 197 -9.85 16.85 -18.71
N ASP A 198 -9.83 15.55 -18.49
CA ASP A 198 -10.10 14.57 -19.53
C ASP A 198 -11.59 14.59 -19.93
N ALA A 199 -11.92 13.89 -21.02
CA ALA A 199 -13.30 13.66 -21.44
C ALA A 199 -14.16 13.13 -20.27
N GLY A 200 -15.41 13.61 -20.19
CA GLY A 200 -16.30 13.31 -19.07
C GLY A 200 -16.00 14.10 -17.79
N SER A 201 -15.28 15.22 -17.89
CA SER A 201 -14.93 16.12 -16.77
C SER A 201 -14.12 15.43 -15.66
N ARG A 202 -13.20 14.53 -16.05
CA ARG A 202 -12.35 13.78 -15.13
C ARG A 202 -11.05 14.52 -14.85
N GLY A 203 -10.92 15.11 -13.67
CA GLY A 203 -9.69 15.75 -13.21
C GLY A 203 -8.65 14.78 -12.67
N CYS A 204 -7.38 15.20 -12.69
CA CYS A 204 -6.28 14.39 -12.21
C CYS A 204 -5.92 14.67 -10.74
N ALA A 205 -5.43 13.70 -9.96
CA ALA A 205 -5.13 12.31 -10.33
C ALA A 205 -6.20 11.31 -9.84
N GLU A 206 -7.26 11.76 -9.18
CA GLU A 206 -8.32 10.89 -8.64
C GLU A 206 -9.17 10.27 -9.76
N TRP A 207 -9.54 11.04 -10.78
CA TRP A 207 -10.56 10.65 -11.74
C TRP A 207 -10.02 10.28 -13.12
N CYS A 208 -8.91 10.90 -13.54
CA CYS A 208 -8.34 10.71 -14.86
C CYS A 208 -7.63 9.35 -14.96
N PHE A 209 -8.11 8.47 -15.83
CA PHE A 209 -7.51 7.14 -16.00
C PHE A 209 -6.14 7.27 -16.67
N ARG A 210 -5.15 6.55 -16.14
CA ARG A 210 -3.76 6.59 -16.63
C ARG A 210 -3.15 5.20 -16.61
N THR A 211 -2.16 4.99 -17.47
CA THR A 211 -1.29 3.80 -17.44
C THR A 211 0.15 4.27 -17.26
N HIS A 212 0.72 3.99 -16.10
CA HIS A 212 2.12 4.30 -15.77
C HIS A 212 3.03 3.16 -16.17
N THR A 213 4.34 3.42 -16.17
CA THR A 213 5.34 2.46 -16.65
C THR A 213 6.45 2.31 -15.62
N ILE A 214 6.92 1.09 -15.40
CA ILE A 214 8.21 0.83 -14.76
C ILE A 214 9.21 0.51 -15.88
N ALA A 215 10.29 1.28 -15.95
CA ALA A 215 11.41 0.99 -16.82
C ALA A 215 12.55 0.32 -16.04
N ILE A 216 13.12 -0.74 -16.61
CA ILE A 216 14.28 -1.46 -16.11
C ILE A 216 15.41 -1.29 -17.12
N ASN A 217 16.57 -0.80 -16.68
CA ASN A 217 17.70 -0.48 -17.59
C ASN A 217 17.26 0.42 -18.76
N ASN A 218 16.45 1.44 -18.46
CA ASN A 218 15.81 2.37 -19.40
C ASN A 218 14.79 1.73 -20.37
N SER A 219 14.57 0.41 -20.33
CA SER A 219 13.56 -0.28 -21.13
C SER A 219 12.22 -0.32 -20.40
N ASN A 220 11.15 0.17 -21.04
CA ASN A 220 9.79 0.08 -20.49
C ASN A 220 9.36 -1.38 -20.36
N THR A 221 9.31 -1.90 -19.13
CA THR A 221 9.18 -3.35 -18.86
C THR A 221 7.81 -3.71 -18.31
N PHE A 222 7.25 -2.91 -17.41
CA PHE A 222 5.95 -3.16 -16.78
C PHE A 222 5.01 -1.97 -16.93
N GLN A 223 3.71 -2.23 -16.93
CA GLN A 223 2.67 -1.21 -17.02
C GLN A 223 1.68 -1.32 -15.87
N HIS A 224 1.34 -0.19 -15.28
CA HIS A 224 0.34 -0.08 -14.23
C HIS A 224 -0.84 0.72 -14.74
N GLN A 225 -1.91 0.03 -15.13
CA GLN A 225 -3.18 0.65 -15.47
C GLN A 225 -3.95 1.04 -14.20
N LEU A 226 -4.28 2.33 -14.10
CA LEU A 226 -5.16 2.92 -13.10
C LEU A 226 -6.49 3.21 -13.82
N GLY A 227 -7.28 2.16 -13.98
CA GLY A 227 -8.58 2.19 -14.65
C GLY A 227 -9.74 2.02 -13.67
N ALA A 228 -10.93 1.80 -14.22
CA ALA A 228 -12.11 1.44 -13.44
C ALA A 228 -11.90 0.10 -12.71
N LEU A 229 -12.33 0.04 -11.45
CA LEU A 229 -12.32 -1.19 -10.64
C LEU A 229 -13.73 -1.75 -10.43
N GLY A 230 -14.76 -1.06 -10.92
CA GLY A 230 -16.16 -1.40 -10.69
C GLY A 230 -16.63 -0.95 -9.31
N CYS A 231 -16.39 0.30 -8.94
CA CYS A 231 -16.72 0.80 -7.59
C CYS A 231 -18.21 0.64 -7.23
N SER A 232 -19.12 0.65 -8.20
CA SER A 232 -20.54 0.36 -8.02
C SER A 232 -20.84 -1.06 -7.50
N ALA A 233 -19.93 -2.01 -7.70
CA ALA A 233 -20.03 -3.39 -7.21
C ALA A 233 -19.35 -3.59 -5.84
N ASN A 234 -18.90 -2.52 -5.16
CA ASN A 234 -18.27 -2.64 -3.85
C ASN A 234 -19.23 -3.32 -2.84
N PRO A 235 -18.81 -4.41 -2.15
CA PRO A 235 -19.64 -5.07 -1.14
C PRO A 235 -20.03 -4.15 0.03
N ILE A 236 -19.24 -3.12 0.33
CA ILE A 236 -19.60 -2.04 1.24
C ILE A 236 -20.51 -1.03 0.50
N ASN A 237 -21.72 -1.47 0.17
CA ASN A 237 -22.68 -0.73 -0.65
C ASN A 237 -23.59 0.24 0.13
N ASN A 238 -23.38 0.40 1.44
CA ASN A 238 -24.15 1.26 2.34
C ASN A 238 -23.51 2.65 2.56
N GLN A 239 -22.74 3.13 1.57
CA GLN A 239 -21.98 4.37 1.63
C GLN A 239 -22.78 5.63 1.22
N SER A 240 -24.00 5.47 0.70
CA SER A 240 -24.87 6.61 0.36
C SER A 240 -25.20 7.43 1.63
N PRO A 241 -25.20 8.78 1.55
CA PRO A 241 -25.22 9.61 0.34
C PRO A 241 -23.84 9.97 -0.26
N GLY A 242 -22.74 9.37 0.21
CA GLY A 242 -21.41 9.59 -0.38
C GLY A 242 -21.35 9.20 -1.86
N ASN A 243 -20.49 9.86 -2.64
CA ASN A 243 -20.35 9.60 -4.07
C ASN A 243 -19.46 8.36 -4.34
N TRP A 244 -19.88 7.19 -3.88
CA TRP A 244 -19.04 5.99 -3.82
C TRP A 244 -19.03 5.12 -5.10
N THR A 245 -20.09 5.19 -5.91
CA THR A 245 -20.27 4.30 -7.06
C THR A 245 -19.42 4.64 -8.30
N PRO A 246 -19.06 5.90 -8.60
CA PRO A 246 -18.26 6.19 -9.79
C PRO A 246 -16.79 5.80 -9.61
N ASP A 247 -16.23 5.18 -10.65
CA ASP A 247 -14.84 4.73 -10.68
C ASP A 247 -13.82 5.86 -10.62
N ARG A 248 -12.93 5.76 -9.63
CA ARG A 248 -11.66 6.49 -9.59
C ARG A 248 -10.60 5.74 -10.37
N ALA A 249 -9.49 6.41 -10.65
CA ALA A 249 -8.36 5.84 -11.35
C ALA A 249 -7.59 4.86 -10.45
N GLY A 250 -7.99 3.59 -10.51
CA GLY A 250 -7.29 2.48 -9.85
C GLY A 250 -7.58 2.34 -8.35
N TRP A 251 -8.67 2.90 -7.83
CA TRP A 251 -9.13 2.69 -6.45
C TRP A 251 -10.65 2.94 -6.30
N CYS A 252 -11.23 2.54 -5.16
CA CYS A 252 -12.62 2.82 -4.80
C CYS A 252 -12.74 3.22 -3.31
N PRO A 253 -13.67 4.12 -2.93
CA PRO A 253 -14.03 4.36 -1.54
C PRO A 253 -14.48 3.07 -0.83
N GLY A 254 -13.98 2.83 0.38
CA GLY A 254 -14.30 1.61 1.13
C GLY A 254 -13.62 0.36 0.58
N MET A 255 -12.41 0.47 0.03
CA MET A 255 -11.69 -0.65 -0.58
C MET A 255 -10.18 -0.53 -0.35
N ALA A 256 -9.49 -1.67 -0.32
CA ALA A 256 -8.04 -1.70 -0.39
C ALA A 256 -7.56 -1.14 -1.75
N VAL A 257 -6.49 -0.36 -1.73
CA VAL A 257 -5.81 0.07 -2.96
C VAL A 257 -5.07 -1.15 -3.53
N PRO A 258 -5.22 -1.48 -4.82
CA PRO A 258 -4.62 -2.68 -5.40
C PRO A 258 -3.11 -2.74 -5.21
N THR A 259 -2.63 -3.93 -4.84
CA THR A 259 -1.20 -4.27 -4.87
C THR A 259 -0.85 -4.81 -6.25
N ARG A 260 0.20 -4.26 -6.86
CA ARG A 260 0.70 -4.64 -8.18
C ARG A 260 2.02 -5.39 -8.01
N ILE A 261 2.15 -6.53 -8.67
CA ILE A 261 3.32 -7.42 -8.55
C ILE A 261 3.95 -7.60 -9.93
N ASP A 262 5.21 -7.21 -10.05
CA ASP A 262 5.96 -7.27 -11.31
C ASP A 262 7.18 -8.19 -11.15
N VAL A 263 7.14 -9.38 -11.77
CA VAL A 263 8.22 -10.35 -11.66
C VAL A 263 9.43 -9.89 -12.49
N LEU A 264 10.57 -9.73 -11.82
CA LEU A 264 11.82 -9.32 -12.45
C LEU A 264 12.47 -10.49 -13.20
N ASN A 265 13.16 -10.19 -14.29
CA ASN A 265 13.88 -11.22 -15.05
C ASN A 265 15.07 -11.76 -14.24
N ASN A 266 15.28 -13.07 -14.27
CA ASN A 266 16.41 -13.72 -13.60
C ASN A 266 17.78 -13.23 -14.08
N SER A 267 17.89 -12.65 -15.28
CA SER A 267 19.13 -12.03 -15.77
C SER A 267 19.60 -10.84 -14.92
N LEU A 268 18.75 -10.31 -14.05
CA LEU A 268 19.10 -9.21 -13.13
C LEU A 268 19.73 -9.69 -11.82
N ILE A 269 19.68 -11.00 -11.53
CA ILE A 269 20.21 -11.58 -10.28
C ILE A 269 21.72 -11.35 -10.19
N GLY A 270 22.21 -10.93 -9.02
CA GLY A 270 23.61 -10.63 -8.79
C GLY A 270 24.13 -9.38 -9.50
N SER A 271 23.26 -8.60 -10.15
CA SER A 271 23.60 -7.37 -10.85
C SER A 271 23.00 -6.13 -10.17
N THR A 272 23.54 -4.97 -10.52
CA THR A 272 22.92 -3.67 -10.27
C THR A 272 22.24 -3.20 -11.55
N PHE A 273 20.97 -2.81 -11.47
CA PHE A 273 20.19 -2.31 -12.59
C PHE A 273 19.44 -1.03 -12.24
N SER A 274 19.10 -0.23 -13.25
CA SER A 274 18.29 0.97 -13.03
C SER A 274 16.81 0.62 -13.02
N TYR A 275 16.10 1.20 -12.06
CA TYR A 275 14.65 1.25 -11.94
C TYR A 275 14.19 2.69 -12.18
N GLU A 276 13.09 2.86 -12.89
CA GLU A 276 12.43 4.16 -13.02
C GLU A 276 10.92 4.00 -13.09
N TYR A 277 10.19 4.69 -12.20
CA TYR A 277 8.75 4.80 -12.29
C TYR A 277 8.36 6.04 -13.11
N LYS A 278 7.64 5.84 -14.21
CA LYS A 278 7.24 6.89 -15.14
C LYS A 278 5.73 7.06 -15.11
N PHE A 279 5.26 8.23 -14.68
CA PHE A 279 3.86 8.58 -14.85
C PHE A 279 3.55 8.79 -16.32
N GLN A 280 2.28 8.56 -16.69
CA GLN A 280 1.82 8.88 -18.04
C GLN A 280 1.83 10.39 -18.19
N ASN A 281 2.36 10.91 -19.29
CA ASN A 281 2.49 12.34 -19.49
C ASN A 281 1.14 13.07 -19.38
N TRP A 282 1.13 14.14 -18.59
CA TRP A 282 0.03 15.10 -18.45
C TRP A 282 0.62 16.37 -17.82
N THR A 283 0.01 17.52 -18.06
CA THR A 283 0.48 18.81 -17.54
C THR A 283 -0.66 19.51 -16.81
N ASN A 284 -0.45 19.84 -15.53
CA ASN A 284 -1.38 20.63 -14.75
C ASN A 284 -1.32 22.09 -15.21
N ASN A 285 -2.45 22.65 -15.64
CA ASN A 285 -2.51 24.06 -16.06
C ASN A 285 -2.66 25.05 -14.89
N GLY A 286 -2.71 24.56 -13.65
CA GLY A 286 -2.80 25.36 -12.43
C GLY A 286 -4.16 25.99 -12.15
N THR A 287 -5.19 25.67 -12.95
CA THR A 287 -6.50 26.35 -12.85
C THR A 287 -7.50 25.67 -11.92
N ASN A 288 -7.17 24.51 -11.32
CA ASN A 288 -8.06 23.81 -10.38
C ASN A 288 -7.32 22.92 -9.38
N GLY A 289 -6.43 23.49 -8.57
CA GLY A 289 -5.69 22.75 -7.53
C GLY A 289 -4.61 21.81 -8.08
N ASP A 290 -4.17 20.91 -7.21
CA ASP A 290 -3.03 20.02 -7.44
C ASP A 290 -3.46 18.57 -7.68
N ALA A 291 -2.51 17.78 -8.18
CA ALA A 291 -2.64 16.35 -8.42
C ALA A 291 -1.44 15.65 -7.82
N PHE A 292 -1.66 14.53 -7.14
CA PHE A 292 -0.60 13.75 -6.51
C PHE A 292 -0.80 12.26 -6.76
N TYR A 293 0.30 11.52 -6.85
CA TYR A 293 0.31 10.06 -6.76
C TYR A 293 1.02 9.64 -5.49
N ALA A 294 0.25 9.24 -4.47
CA ALA A 294 0.82 8.52 -3.34
C ALA A 294 1.32 7.16 -3.84
N ILE A 295 2.60 6.87 -3.65
CA ILE A 295 3.23 5.66 -4.20
C ILE A 295 4.20 5.04 -3.20
N SER A 296 4.11 3.72 -3.06
CA SER A 296 5.20 2.90 -2.55
C SER A 296 5.53 1.82 -3.57
N SER A 297 6.83 1.58 -3.76
CA SER A 297 7.33 0.48 -4.56
C SER A 297 8.45 -0.19 -3.79
N PHE A 298 8.36 -1.50 -3.59
CA PHE A 298 9.36 -2.32 -2.93
C PHE A 298 9.98 -3.29 -3.91
N VAL A 299 11.20 -3.74 -3.64
CA VAL A 299 11.80 -4.91 -4.30
C VAL A 299 11.92 -6.04 -3.30
N ILE A 300 11.46 -7.22 -3.71
CA ILE A 300 11.49 -8.46 -2.93
C ILE A 300 12.51 -9.39 -3.58
N ALA A 301 13.37 -9.98 -2.76
CA ALA A 301 14.25 -11.08 -3.17
C ALA A 301 13.94 -12.34 -2.33
N LYS A 302 13.87 -13.50 -2.99
CA LYS A 302 13.59 -14.80 -2.38
C LYS A 302 14.67 -15.81 -2.72
N SER A 303 14.97 -16.71 -1.78
CA SER A 303 15.98 -17.78 -1.92
C SER A 303 15.70 -18.92 -0.96
N ASN A 304 16.18 -20.12 -1.27
CA ASN A 304 16.21 -21.25 -0.33
C ASN A 304 17.43 -21.21 0.60
N THR A 305 18.36 -20.29 0.35
CA THR A 305 19.45 -19.94 1.27
C THR A 305 19.17 -18.59 1.96
N PRO A 306 19.73 -18.32 3.15
CA PRO A 306 19.55 -17.02 3.81
C PRO A 306 19.90 -15.86 2.88
N ILE A 307 18.99 -14.89 2.73
CA ILE A 307 19.12 -13.80 1.78
C ILE A 307 19.05 -12.44 2.47
N SER A 308 20.01 -11.57 2.16
CA SER A 308 20.01 -10.17 2.59
C SER A 308 19.00 -9.34 1.79
N ALA A 309 18.58 -8.20 2.33
CA ALA A 309 17.81 -7.24 1.55
C ALA A 309 18.60 -6.77 0.32
N PRO A 310 17.94 -6.55 -0.83
CA PRO A 310 18.53 -5.80 -1.94
C PRO A 310 19.05 -4.43 -1.47
N VAL A 311 20.01 -3.88 -2.20
CA VAL A 311 20.52 -2.52 -1.93
C VAL A 311 19.88 -1.56 -2.94
N VAL A 312 19.35 -0.45 -2.45
CA VAL A 312 18.77 0.61 -3.30
C VAL A 312 19.57 1.89 -3.13
N THR A 313 20.01 2.49 -4.23
CA THR A 313 20.71 3.79 -4.25
C THR A 313 20.06 4.74 -5.25
N ASN A 314 20.47 6.01 -5.20
CA ASN A 314 20.18 6.97 -6.28
C ASN A 314 20.99 6.64 -7.54
#